data_AF-A0A3R9FQP9-F1
#
_entry.id   AF-A0A3R9FQP9-F1
#
_cell.length_a   1.000
_cell.length_b   1.000
_cell.length_c   1.000
_cell.angle_alpha   90.00
_cell.angle_beta   90.00
_cell.angle_gamma   90.00
#
_symmetry.space_group_name_H-M   'P 1'
#
loop_
_entity.id
_entity.type
_entity.pdbx_description
1 polymer ?
#
loop_
_entity_poly.entity_id
_entity_poly.type
_entity_poly.pdbx_seq_one_letter_code
_entity_poly.pdbx_strand_id
1 'polypeptide(L)'
;MHTENANSQNAFDSAQPQEFIAQITSALMPALSAAVNAAVDRAITLNTSPTMSKEDFAAANGISKSVLEKWIANGVILLAPTPTSTVTRIIKCKKTGKTRTDVMEKHGNALINVAAWREKNRQQALNCRYIKP
;
A
#
# COMPACT_ATOMS: atom_id res chain seq x y z
N MET A 1 52.36 -38.68 -40.36
CA MET A 1 50.94 -38.98 -40.05
C MET A 1 50.39 -37.78 -39.30
N HIS A 2 49.73 -36.88 -40.01
CA HIS A 2 49.06 -35.72 -39.46
C HIS A 2 47.55 -35.94 -39.54
N THR A 3 46.85 -35.38 -38.52
CA THR A 3 45.44 -34.93 -38.50
C THR A 3 44.37 -36.01 -38.67
N GLU A 4 43.24 -36.04 -37.96
CA GLU A 4 42.50 -35.02 -37.22
C GLU A 4 41.52 -35.78 -36.31
N ASN A 5 41.43 -35.41 -35.03
CA ASN A 5 40.32 -35.85 -34.20
C ASN A 5 39.14 -34.94 -34.55
N ALA A 6 38.24 -35.42 -35.41
CA ALA A 6 37.00 -34.74 -35.77
C ALA A 6 36.09 -34.67 -34.54
N ASN A 7 36.37 -33.71 -33.67
CA ASN A 7 35.44 -33.29 -32.65
C ASN A 7 34.24 -32.71 -33.39
N SER A 8 33.15 -33.48 -33.48
CA SER A 8 31.84 -33.06 -33.97
C SER A 8 31.26 -31.99 -33.04
N GLN A 9 31.93 -30.85 -32.95
CA GLN A 9 31.41 -29.60 -32.44
C GLN A 9 30.57 -28.99 -33.54
N ASN A 10 29.30 -29.40 -33.64
CA ASN A 10 28.25 -28.66 -34.35
C ASN A 10 26.85 -29.13 -33.90
N ALA A 11 26.66 -29.27 -32.59
CA ALA A 11 25.33 -29.45 -31.99
C ALA A 11 24.83 -28.20 -31.23
N PHE A 12 25.51 -27.06 -31.43
CA PHE A 12 25.07 -25.74 -30.97
C PHE A 12 24.75 -24.81 -32.14
N ASP A 13 24.53 -25.38 -33.33
CA ASP A 13 24.19 -24.59 -34.50
C ASP A 13 22.69 -24.25 -34.44
N SER A 14 22.41 -22.96 -34.19
CA SER A 14 21.14 -22.28 -34.49
C SER A 14 19.88 -22.62 -33.67
N ALA A 15 19.96 -22.67 -32.34
CA ALA A 15 18.78 -22.29 -31.55
C ALA A 15 18.60 -20.77 -31.69
N GLN A 16 17.77 -20.37 -32.65
CA GLN A 16 17.58 -18.97 -33.02
C GLN A 16 17.27 -18.13 -31.76
N PRO A 17 18.05 -17.07 -31.47
CA PRO A 17 17.81 -16.18 -30.33
C PRO A 17 16.35 -15.71 -30.28
N GLN A 18 15.70 -15.57 -31.45
CA GLN A 18 14.32 -15.18 -31.58
C GLN A 18 13.33 -16.19 -30.96
N GLU A 19 13.52 -17.48 -31.15
CA GLU A 19 12.66 -18.54 -30.59
C GLU A 19 12.81 -18.65 -29.07
N PHE A 20 14.05 -18.48 -28.58
CA PHE A 20 14.32 -18.44 -27.14
C PHE A 20 13.66 -17.22 -26.47
N ILE A 21 13.76 -16.04 -27.08
CA ILE A 21 13.08 -14.83 -26.59
C ILE A 21 11.56 -14.99 -26.68
N ALA A 22 11.02 -15.62 -27.73
CA ALA A 22 9.59 -15.91 -27.86
C ALA A 22 9.08 -16.85 -26.75
N GLN A 23 9.84 -17.89 -26.40
CA GLN A 23 9.53 -18.78 -25.28
C GLN A 23 9.60 -18.08 -23.92
N ILE A 24 10.62 -17.24 -23.69
CA ILE A 24 10.70 -16.44 -22.46
C ILE A 24 9.51 -15.49 -22.37
N THR A 25 9.17 -14.83 -23.47
CA THR A 25 8.05 -13.88 -23.52
C THR A 25 6.73 -14.59 -23.27
N SER A 26 6.49 -15.74 -23.89
CA SER A 26 5.24 -16.50 -23.68
C SER A 26 5.13 -17.06 -22.26
N ALA A 27 6.25 -17.43 -21.62
CA ALA A 27 6.27 -17.87 -20.23
C ALA A 27 6.07 -16.71 -19.23
N LEU A 28 6.66 -15.54 -19.48
CA LEU A 28 6.65 -14.41 -18.55
C LEU A 28 5.49 -13.44 -18.76
N MET A 29 4.94 -13.32 -19.97
CA MET A 29 3.83 -12.39 -20.27
C MET A 29 2.61 -12.61 -19.40
N PRO A 30 2.15 -13.84 -19.13
CA PRO A 30 1.02 -14.07 -18.23
C PRO A 30 1.29 -13.56 -16.81
N ALA A 31 2.49 -13.80 -16.28
CA ALA A 31 2.88 -13.33 -14.95
C ALA A 31 3.00 -11.81 -14.88
N LEU A 32 3.59 -11.19 -15.92
CA LEU A 32 3.70 -9.73 -16.02
C LEU A 32 2.31 -9.09 -16.14
N SER A 33 1.45 -9.63 -17.00
CA SER A 33 0.07 -9.18 -17.17
C SER A 33 -0.71 -9.26 -15.86
N ALA A 34 -0.61 -10.38 -15.14
CA ALA A 34 -1.25 -10.55 -13.83
C ALA A 34 -0.74 -9.53 -12.80
N ALA A 35 0.58 -9.29 -12.74
CA ALA A 35 1.18 -8.32 -11.84
C ALA A 35 0.73 -6.89 -12.15
N VAL A 36 0.69 -6.51 -13.43
CA VAL A 36 0.22 -5.20 -13.87
C VAL A 36 -1.26 -5.02 -13.57
N ASN A 37 -2.11 -6.00 -13.90
CA ASN A 37 -3.55 -5.94 -13.61
C ASN A 37 -3.82 -5.80 -12.11
N ALA A 38 -3.14 -6.57 -11.27
CA ALA A 38 -3.26 -6.46 -9.81
C ALA A 38 -2.82 -5.08 -9.29
N ALA A 39 -1.77 -4.50 -9.87
CA ALA A 39 -1.32 -3.15 -9.52
C ALA A 39 -2.34 -2.09 -9.94
N VAL A 40 -2.92 -2.22 -11.13
CA VAL A 40 -3.96 -1.32 -11.66
C VAL A 40 -5.22 -1.41 -10.81
N ASP A 41 -5.70 -2.63 -10.50
CA ASP A 41 -6.88 -2.84 -9.67
C ASP A 41 -6.69 -2.25 -8.27
N ARG A 42 -5.51 -2.42 -7.67
CA ARG A 42 -5.16 -1.78 -6.41
C ARG A 42 -5.18 -0.26 -6.53
N ALA A 43 -4.58 0.30 -7.57
CA ALA A 43 -4.57 1.76 -7.78
C ALA A 43 -5.99 2.32 -7.97
N ILE A 44 -6.84 1.65 -8.73
CA ILE A 44 -8.25 2.03 -8.89
C ILE A 44 -8.97 1.95 -7.55
N THR A 45 -8.82 0.86 -6.81
CA THR A 45 -9.47 0.66 -5.50
C THR A 45 -9.05 1.74 -4.49
N LEU A 46 -7.75 2.06 -4.43
CA LEU A 46 -7.24 3.14 -3.59
C LEU A 46 -7.77 4.51 -4.02
N ASN A 47 -8.01 4.70 -5.32
CA ASN A 47 -8.56 5.93 -5.85
C ASN A 47 -10.08 6.04 -5.72
N THR A 48 -10.85 4.97 -5.67
CA THR A 48 -12.32 5.04 -5.59
C THR A 48 -12.86 4.78 -4.19
N SER A 49 -12.07 4.15 -3.31
CA SER A 49 -12.54 3.80 -1.98
C SER A 49 -12.83 5.05 -1.13
N PRO A 50 -14.01 5.12 -0.47
CA PRO A 50 -14.35 6.22 0.43
C PRO A 50 -13.52 6.19 1.71
N THR A 51 -13.01 5.03 2.11
CA THR A 51 -12.18 4.84 3.31
C THR A 51 -10.92 4.05 2.98
N MET A 52 -9.82 4.31 3.69
CA MET A 52 -8.58 3.54 3.51
C MET A 52 -7.74 3.45 4.79
N SER A 53 -6.79 2.52 4.83
CA SER A 53 -5.85 2.40 5.94
C SER A 53 -4.89 3.60 6.00
N LYS A 54 -4.29 3.85 7.17
CA LYS A 54 -3.25 4.90 7.32
C LYS A 54 -2.04 4.62 6.42
N GLU A 55 -1.66 3.36 6.33
CA GLU A 55 -0.53 2.88 5.53
C GLU A 55 -0.76 3.11 4.04
N ASP A 56 -1.92 2.69 3.53
CA ASP A 56 -2.25 2.86 2.12
C ASP A 56 -2.43 4.33 1.76
N PHE A 57 -3.00 5.15 2.66
CA PHE A 57 -3.08 6.61 2.45
C PHE A 57 -1.70 7.24 2.36
N ALA A 58 -0.80 6.88 3.27
CA ALA A 58 0.56 7.40 3.30
C ALA A 58 1.32 7.03 2.01
N ALA A 59 1.21 5.76 1.61
CA ALA A 59 1.83 5.25 0.39
C ALA A 59 1.25 5.93 -0.87
N ALA A 60 -0.07 6.05 -0.98
CA ALA A 60 -0.74 6.65 -2.13
C ALA A 60 -0.41 8.14 -2.30
N ASN A 61 -0.21 8.87 -1.20
CA ASN A 61 0.13 10.30 -1.24
C ASN A 61 1.65 10.56 -1.16
N GLY A 62 2.49 9.51 -1.08
CA GLY A 62 3.94 9.66 -0.95
C GLY A 62 4.39 10.39 0.34
N ILE A 63 3.61 10.29 1.42
CA ILE A 63 3.90 10.96 2.70
C ILE A 63 4.42 9.98 3.74
N SER A 64 5.27 10.46 4.65
CA SER A 64 5.73 9.66 5.78
C SER A 64 4.65 9.49 6.85
N LYS A 65 4.73 8.39 7.62
CA LYS A 65 3.81 8.15 8.76
C LYS A 65 3.82 9.30 9.77
N SER A 66 4.97 9.91 10.03
CA SER A 66 5.07 11.07 10.93
C SER A 66 4.33 12.30 10.42
N VAL A 67 4.31 12.53 9.11
CA VAL A 67 3.55 13.63 8.51
C VAL A 67 2.06 13.33 8.59
N LEU A 68 1.68 12.09 8.31
CA LEU A 68 0.29 11.64 8.43
C LEU A 68 -0.26 11.87 9.84
N GLU A 69 0.46 11.47 10.88
CA GLU A 69 0.01 11.67 12.27
C GLU A 69 -0.11 13.16 12.63
N LYS A 70 0.78 14.03 12.12
CA LYS A 70 0.63 15.49 12.28
C LYS A 70 -0.62 16.02 11.58
N TRP A 71 -0.94 15.52 10.39
CA TRP A 71 -2.13 15.93 9.65
C TRP A 71 -3.42 15.47 10.34
N ILE A 72 -3.40 14.28 10.95
CA ILE A 72 -4.50 13.80 11.78
C ILE A 72 -4.66 14.68 13.03
N ALA A 73 -3.57 14.98 13.74
CA ALA A 73 -3.59 15.83 14.93
C ALA A 73 -4.08 17.26 14.64
N ASN A 74 -3.70 17.82 13.49
CA ASN A 74 -4.14 19.14 13.04
C ASN A 74 -5.55 19.15 12.41
N GLY A 75 -6.23 18.01 12.32
CA GLY A 75 -7.57 17.90 11.72
C GLY A 75 -7.59 18.14 10.20
N VAL A 76 -6.44 18.02 9.53
CA VAL A 76 -6.35 18.07 8.06
C VAL A 76 -7.04 16.84 7.47
N ILE A 77 -6.75 15.68 8.04
CA ILE A 77 -7.35 14.39 7.68
C ILE A 77 -8.44 14.02 8.68
N LEU A 78 -9.57 13.55 8.17
CA LEU A 78 -10.69 13.07 8.96
C LEU A 78 -10.63 11.55 9.09
N LEU A 79 -10.70 11.06 10.31
CA LEU A 79 -10.81 9.64 10.60
C LEU A 79 -12.26 9.20 10.45
N ALA A 80 -12.48 8.01 9.91
CA ALA A 80 -13.78 7.36 9.92
C ALA A 80 -14.17 7.03 11.37
N PRO A 81 -15.44 7.21 11.75
CA PRO A 81 -15.91 6.87 13.09
C PRO A 81 -15.77 5.36 13.29
N THR A 82 -14.80 4.94 14.11
CA THR A 82 -14.65 3.55 14.53
C THR A 82 -15.33 3.34 15.87
N PRO A 83 -15.93 2.16 16.11
CA PRO A 83 -16.47 1.83 17.42
C PRO A 83 -15.36 1.91 18.47
N THR A 84 -15.56 2.77 19.46
CA THR A 84 -14.76 2.83 20.67
C THR A 84 -15.16 1.67 21.58
N SER A 85 -14.17 0.94 22.08
CA SER A 85 -14.38 -0.09 23.10
C SER A 85 -13.71 0.35 24.38
N THR A 86 -14.45 0.29 25.48
CA THR A 86 -13.88 0.58 26.80
C THR A 86 -13.22 -0.69 27.33
N VAL A 87 -11.92 -0.63 27.58
CA VAL A 87 -11.14 -1.73 28.13
C VAL A 87 -10.76 -1.39 29.57
N THR A 88 -11.25 -2.20 30.50
CA THR A 88 -10.89 -2.09 31.91
C THR A 88 -9.67 -2.95 32.18
N ARG A 89 -8.57 -2.34 32.63
CA ARG A 89 -7.34 -3.02 33.01
C ARG A 89 -7.11 -2.90 34.51
N ILE A 90 -7.02 -4.04 35.20
CA ILE A 90 -6.60 -4.08 36.60
C ILE A 90 -5.08 -4.23 36.64
N ILE A 91 -4.39 -3.21 37.14
CA ILE A 91 -2.94 -3.21 37.32
C ILE A 91 -2.66 -3.41 38.81
N LYS A 92 -1.96 -4.50 39.14
CA LYS A 92 -1.47 -4.73 40.51
C LYS A 92 -0.05 -4.19 40.64
N CYS A 93 0.16 -3.28 41.60
CA CYS A 93 1.49 -2.78 41.88
C CYS A 93 2.35 -3.89 42.51
N LYS A 94 3.46 -4.25 41.85
CA LYS A 94 4.37 -5.30 42.34
C LYS A 94 4.99 -5.00 43.71
N LYS A 95 5.15 -3.72 44.07
CA LYS A 95 5.80 -3.29 45.32
C LYS A 95 4.84 -3.14 46.51
N THR A 96 3.62 -2.65 46.26
CA THR A 96 2.66 -2.34 47.34
C THR A 96 1.47 -3.28 47.39
N GLY A 97 1.33 -4.21 46.44
CA GLY A 97 0.24 -5.18 46.37
C GLY A 97 -1.13 -4.58 46.02
N LYS A 98 -1.27 -3.25 46.07
CA LYS A 98 -2.50 -2.52 45.76
C LYS A 98 -2.86 -2.67 44.28
N THR A 99 -4.14 -2.93 44.03
CA THR A 99 -4.73 -2.97 42.70
C THR A 99 -5.28 -1.59 42.34
N ARG A 100 -5.02 -1.16 41.11
CA ARG A 100 -5.63 0.01 40.48
C ARG A 100 -6.38 -0.46 39.25
N THR A 101 -7.61 0.02 39.08
CA THR A 101 -8.41 -0.20 37.89
C THR A 101 -8.25 1.02 36.99
N ASP A 102 -7.62 0.85 35.83
CA ASP A 102 -7.60 1.87 34.78
C ASP A 102 -8.65 1.52 33.73
N VAL A 103 -9.53 2.48 33.45
CA VAL A 103 -10.49 2.39 32.36
C VAL A 103 -9.88 3.14 31.18
N MET A 104 -9.65 2.43 30.07
CA MET A 104 -9.05 2.98 28.87
C MET A 104 -10.07 2.91 27.72
N GLU A 105 -10.27 4.01 27.00
CA GLU A 105 -10.97 3.97 25.73
C GLU A 105 -10.01 3.50 24.64
N LYS A 106 -10.31 2.33 24.06
CA LYS A 106 -9.58 1.80 22.92
C LYS A 106 -10.32 2.20 21.66
N HIS A 107 -9.73 3.12 20.91
CA HIS A 107 -10.13 3.39 19.54
C HIS A 107 -9.67 2.20 18.67
N GLY A 108 -10.55 1.68 17.80
CA GLY A 108 -10.14 0.73 16.78
C GLY A 108 -9.08 1.32 15.84
N ASN A 109 -8.50 0.51 14.96
CA ASN A 109 -7.62 1.03 13.90
C ASN A 109 -8.44 1.99 13.03
N ALA A 110 -8.30 3.28 13.31
CA ALA A 110 -9.09 4.30 12.65
C ALA A 110 -8.71 4.36 11.16
N LEU A 111 -9.68 4.01 10.31
CA LEU A 111 -9.55 4.21 8.87
C LEU A 111 -9.63 5.71 8.56
N ILE A 112 -9.00 6.13 7.48
CA ILE A 112 -9.09 7.50 6.98
C ILE A 112 -10.33 7.62 6.10
N ASN A 113 -11.14 8.66 6.33
CA ASN A 113 -12.24 9.02 5.45
C ASN A 113 -11.69 9.86 4.28
N VAL A 114 -11.37 9.18 3.18
CA VAL A 114 -10.76 9.77 1.99
C VAL A 114 -11.74 10.66 1.25
N ALA A 115 -13.02 10.26 1.20
CA ALA A 115 -14.07 11.04 0.54
C ALA A 115 -14.22 12.43 1.18
N ALA A 116 -14.30 12.49 2.51
CA ALA A 116 -14.41 13.75 3.23
C ALA A 116 -13.15 14.61 3.08
N TRP A 117 -11.95 14.00 3.10
CA TRP A 117 -10.69 14.70 2.89
C TRP A 117 -10.59 15.31 1.47
N ARG A 118 -10.95 14.56 0.43
CA ARG A 118 -10.94 15.06 -0.95
C ARG A 118 -11.92 16.20 -1.16
N GLU A 119 -13.13 16.08 -0.61
CA GLU A 119 -14.14 17.11 -0.71
C GLU A 119 -13.69 18.40 0.00
N LYS A 120 -13.09 18.28 1.18
CA LYS A 120 -12.47 19.42 1.89
C LYS A 120 -11.40 20.10 1.03
N ASN A 121 -10.50 19.33 0.42
CA ASN A 121 -9.47 19.88 -0.46
C ASN A 121 -10.06 20.55 -1.72
N ARG A 122 -11.11 19.97 -2.31
CA ARG A 122 -11.82 20.54 -3.45
C ARG A 122 -12.46 21.87 -3.10
N GLN A 123 -13.15 21.97 -1.96
CA GLN A 123 -13.74 23.20 -1.47
C GLN A 123 -12.67 24.27 -1.22
N GLN A 124 -11.54 23.89 -0.62
CA GLN A 124 -10.42 24.81 -0.44
C GLN A 124 -9.86 25.29 -1.79
N ALA A 125 -9.72 24.41 -2.77
CA ALA A 125 -9.24 24.76 -4.10
C ALA A 125 -10.20 25.73 -4.83
N LEU A 126 -11.52 25.56 -4.69
CA LEU A 126 -12.52 26.50 -5.19
C LEU A 126 -12.41 27.85 -4.47
N ASN A 127 -12.33 27.85 -3.14
CA ASN A 127 -12.21 29.08 -2.34
C ASN A 127 -10.92 29.86 -2.67
N CYS A 128 -9.82 29.15 -2.94
CA CYS A 128 -8.54 29.72 -3.35
C CYS A 128 -8.46 30.03 -4.86
N ARG A 129 -9.53 29.79 -5.64
CA ARG A 129 -9.58 29.99 -7.10
C ARG A 129 -8.55 29.18 -7.90
N TYR A 130 -8.06 28.07 -7.36
CA TYR A 130 -7.21 27.15 -8.10
C TYR A 130 -7.99 26.36 -9.17
N ILE A 131 -9.29 26.19 -8.94
CA ILE A 131 -10.21 25.52 -9.86
C ILE A 131 -11.39 26.47 -10.09
N LYS A 132 -11.86 26.54 -11.34
CA LYS A 132 -13.08 27.28 -11.67
C LYS A 132 -14.31 26.47 -11.22
N PRO A 133 -15.36 27.13 -10.71
CA PRO A 133 -16.59 26.47 -10.30
C PRO A 133 -17.29 25.75 -11.45
#